data_AF-A0A640W3F0-F1
#
_entry.id   AF-A0A640W3F0-F1
#
_cell.length_a   1.000
_cell.length_b   1.000
_cell.length_c   1.000
_cell.angle_alpha   90.00
_cell.angle_beta   90.00
_cell.angle_gamma   90.00
#
_symmetry.space_group_name_H-M   'P 1'
#
loop_
_entity.id
_entity.type
_entity.pdbx_description
1 polymer ?
#
loop_
_entity_poly.entity_id
_entity_poly.type
_entity_poly.pdbx_seq_one_letter_code
_entity_poly.pdbx_strand_id
1 'polypeptide(L)'
;MNSRWKNDGGERYHFSFLEFASVENISTDAKGEFYRTVIWDTKQHFPDIYDKGKNNVAVIAALFQQEWHVGYADPPKGREFKAHYLDAVNISIPSNVPPYVSIYYPKEGHLYIFGREIFKTGRTIIVGGIVAKIKTWDDHGIKKLELYEDGKFVKNLEGDEFKWNGKGFHSIEIIAYDDIQSSIDSIDALLL
;
A
#
# COMPACT_ATOMS: atom_id res chain seq x y z
N MET A 1 4.94 6.32 4.04
CA MET A 1 5.00 5.99 2.59
C MET A 1 3.85 5.07 2.28
N ASN A 2 2.99 5.42 1.32
CA ASN A 2 1.90 4.55 0.94
C ASN A 2 2.36 3.50 -0.07
N SER A 3 1.68 2.35 -0.07
CA SER A 3 1.90 1.31 -1.08
C SER A 3 1.75 1.86 -2.50
N ARG A 4 2.56 1.31 -3.42
CA ARG A 4 2.51 1.60 -4.86
C ARG A 4 1.38 0.82 -5.57
N TRP A 5 0.80 -0.15 -4.89
CA TRP A 5 -0.15 -1.08 -5.46
C TRP A 5 -1.54 -0.78 -4.92
N LYS A 6 -2.56 -0.82 -5.80
CA LYS A 6 -3.97 -0.69 -5.44
C LYS A 6 -4.69 -2.03 -5.61
N ASN A 7 -5.66 -2.31 -4.75
CA ASN A 7 -6.57 -3.45 -4.89
C ASN A 7 -7.64 -3.14 -5.97
N ASP A 8 -8.52 -4.11 -6.26
CA ASP A 8 -9.60 -3.93 -7.25
C ASP A 8 -10.62 -2.84 -6.85
N GLY A 9 -10.70 -2.55 -5.55
CA GLY A 9 -11.47 -1.44 -4.98
C GLY A 9 -10.83 -0.06 -5.19
N GLY A 10 -9.60 0.02 -5.69
CA GLY A 10 -8.85 1.27 -5.83
C GLY A 10 -8.12 1.72 -4.56
N GLU A 11 -8.28 0.99 -3.45
CA GLU A 11 -7.56 1.27 -2.21
C GLU A 11 -6.11 0.83 -2.36
N ARG A 12 -5.15 1.65 -1.90
CA ARG A 12 -3.76 1.22 -1.82
C ARG A 12 -3.64 0.05 -0.83
N TYR A 13 -2.82 -0.96 -1.14
CA TYR A 13 -2.56 -2.04 -0.18
C TYR A 13 -1.94 -1.45 1.09
N HIS A 14 -2.42 -1.90 2.25
CA HIS A 14 -1.84 -1.46 3.51
C HIS A 14 -0.48 -2.12 3.77
N PHE A 15 -0.40 -3.43 3.51
CA PHE A 15 0.86 -4.18 3.46
C PHE A 15 1.03 -4.79 2.08
N SER A 16 2.25 -4.73 1.55
CA SER A 16 2.57 -5.34 0.26
C SER A 16 3.88 -6.09 0.36
N PHE A 17 3.87 -7.33 -0.13
CA PHE A 17 5.10 -8.10 -0.25
C PHE A 17 6.01 -7.42 -1.28
N LEU A 18 7.27 -7.20 -0.91
CA LEU A 18 8.25 -6.51 -1.75
C LEU A 18 9.04 -7.54 -2.54
N GLU A 19 9.94 -8.26 -1.87
CA GLU A 19 10.70 -9.37 -2.43
C GLU A 19 11.28 -10.24 -1.32
N PHE A 20 11.90 -11.36 -1.71
CA PHE A 20 12.72 -12.15 -0.80
C PHE A 20 14.13 -11.55 -0.74
N ALA A 21 14.56 -11.14 0.45
CA ALA A 21 15.95 -10.73 0.67
C ALA A 21 16.93 -11.91 0.50
N SER A 22 16.49 -13.13 0.81
CA SER A 22 17.26 -14.36 0.58
C SER A 22 16.34 -15.60 0.59
N VAL A 23 16.66 -16.59 -0.24
CA VAL A 23 16.02 -17.91 -0.26
C VAL A 23 17.12 -18.96 -0.33
N GLU A 24 17.30 -19.75 0.72
CA GLU A 24 18.40 -20.71 0.82
C GLU A 24 18.02 -21.96 1.63
N ASN A 25 18.71 -23.05 1.36
CA ASN A 25 18.62 -24.26 2.17
C ASN A 25 19.60 -24.14 3.35
N ILE A 26 19.10 -24.41 4.56
CA ILE A 26 19.91 -24.42 5.79
C ILE A 26 19.97 -25.86 6.30
N SER A 27 21.15 -26.28 6.73
CA SER A 27 21.38 -27.56 7.42
C SER A 27 22.31 -27.31 8.58
N THR A 28 21.99 -27.88 9.73
CA THR A 28 22.80 -27.77 10.96
C THR A 28 22.97 -29.14 11.58
N ASP A 29 24.12 -29.39 12.18
CA ASP A 29 24.31 -30.57 13.02
C ASP A 29 23.42 -30.50 14.27
N ALA A 30 23.23 -31.63 14.95
CA ALA A 30 22.46 -31.67 16.19
C ALA A 30 23.04 -30.71 17.22
N LYS A 31 22.20 -29.80 17.74
CA LYS A 31 22.58 -28.69 18.64
C LYS A 31 23.53 -27.64 18.03
N GLY A 32 23.74 -27.67 16.72
CA GLY A 32 24.47 -26.64 16.01
C GLY A 32 23.68 -25.34 15.95
N GLU A 33 24.38 -24.22 15.89
CA GLU A 33 23.81 -22.90 15.65
C GLU A 33 24.18 -22.42 14.26
N PHE A 34 23.26 -21.72 13.59
CA PHE A 34 23.49 -21.11 12.29
C PHE A 34 23.24 -19.61 12.39
N TYR A 35 24.22 -18.83 11.96
CA TYR A 35 24.15 -17.37 11.94
C TYR A 35 24.40 -16.87 10.53
N ARG A 36 23.57 -15.93 10.07
CA ARG A 36 23.74 -15.31 8.76
C ARG A 36 23.27 -13.87 8.75
N THR A 37 24.03 -13.05 8.03
CA THR A 37 23.70 -11.66 7.75
C THR A 37 23.41 -11.51 6.27
N VAL A 38 22.24 -10.95 5.94
CA VAL A 38 21.84 -10.62 4.57
C VAL A 38 21.72 -9.11 4.47
N ILE A 39 22.37 -8.53 3.46
CA ILE A 39 22.20 -7.11 3.13
C ILE A 39 21.19 -7.04 1.99
N TRP A 40 20.04 -6.44 2.26
CA TRP A 40 19.02 -6.20 1.25
C TRP A 40 19.20 -4.80 0.65
N ASP A 41 19.73 -4.71 -0.57
CA ASP A 41 19.89 -3.44 -1.30
C ASP A 41 18.65 -3.15 -2.14
N THR A 42 17.81 -2.25 -1.64
CA THR A 42 16.55 -1.86 -2.27
C THR A 42 16.73 -0.87 -3.42
N LYS A 43 17.92 -0.29 -3.64
CA LYS A 43 18.06 0.91 -4.48
C LYS A 43 17.64 0.70 -5.94
N GLN A 44 17.86 -0.49 -6.50
CA GLN A 44 17.52 -0.76 -7.91
C GLN A 44 16.02 -1.03 -8.11
N HIS A 45 15.38 -1.78 -7.21
CA HIS A 45 14.00 -2.23 -7.37
C HIS A 45 12.98 -1.33 -6.63
N PHE A 46 13.42 -0.68 -5.56
CA PHE A 46 12.62 0.12 -4.63
C PHE A 46 13.39 1.38 -4.15
N PRO A 47 13.78 2.29 -5.07
CA PRO A 47 14.55 3.49 -4.70
C PRO A 47 13.83 4.39 -3.70
N ASP A 48 12.49 4.43 -3.75
CA ASP A 48 11.65 5.15 -2.81
C ASP A 48 11.83 4.64 -1.37
N ILE A 49 11.89 3.32 -1.19
CA ILE A 49 12.14 2.66 0.10
C ILE A 49 13.56 2.96 0.59
N TYR A 50 14.55 2.90 -0.30
CA TYR A 50 15.95 3.19 0.03
C TYR A 50 16.14 4.59 0.61
N ASP A 51 15.50 5.62 0.05
CA ASP A 51 15.74 7.00 0.47
C ASP A 51 14.91 7.40 1.71
N LYS A 52 13.63 7.02 1.75
CA LYS A 52 12.66 7.58 2.71
C LYS A 52 11.78 6.55 3.41
N GLY A 53 11.85 5.27 3.03
CA GLY A 53 10.91 4.23 3.45
C GLY A 53 11.47 3.16 4.39
N LYS A 54 12.74 3.23 4.79
CA LYS A 54 13.38 2.17 5.60
C LYS A 54 12.64 1.85 6.90
N ASN A 55 12.04 2.86 7.53
CA ASN A 55 11.26 2.71 8.76
C ASN A 55 9.81 2.24 8.52
N ASN A 56 9.47 1.89 7.28
CA ASN A 56 8.14 1.43 6.86
C ASN A 56 8.21 0.02 6.22
N VAL A 57 9.23 -0.76 6.57
CA VAL A 57 9.41 -2.14 6.08
C VAL A 57 9.38 -3.09 7.26
N ALA A 58 8.47 -4.05 7.22
CA ALA A 58 8.52 -5.22 8.08
C ALA A 58 9.42 -6.29 7.46
N VAL A 59 10.29 -6.90 8.27
CA VAL A 59 11.14 -8.01 7.86
C VAL A 59 10.62 -9.29 8.51
N ILE A 60 10.35 -10.30 7.69
CA ILE A 60 9.90 -11.62 8.15
C ILE A 60 10.99 -12.63 7.81
N ALA A 61 11.45 -13.35 8.82
CA ALA A 61 12.29 -14.53 8.66
C ALA A 61 11.42 -15.77 8.90
N ALA A 62 11.35 -16.65 7.90
CA ALA A 62 10.56 -17.87 7.96
C ALA A 62 11.45 -19.08 7.62
N LEU A 63 11.42 -20.09 8.49
CA LEU A 63 12.07 -21.38 8.26
C LEU A 63 11.01 -22.39 7.86
N PHE A 64 11.24 -23.07 6.73
CA PHE A 64 10.34 -24.08 6.21
C PHE A 64 11.00 -25.46 6.27
N GLN A 65 10.20 -26.49 6.48
CA GLN A 65 10.65 -27.87 6.37
C GLN A 65 11.05 -28.19 4.92
N GLN A 66 12.04 -29.07 4.75
CA GLN A 66 12.53 -29.43 3.42
C GLN A 66 11.51 -30.23 2.60
N GLU A 67 10.68 -31.06 3.26
CA GLU A 67 9.66 -31.84 2.58
C GLU A 67 8.52 -30.94 2.10
N TRP A 68 8.22 -31.02 0.81
CA TRP A 68 7.09 -30.30 0.21
C TRP A 68 5.87 -31.21 0.12
N HIS A 69 4.70 -30.60 0.12
CA HIS A 69 3.41 -31.25 -0.12
C HIS A 69 2.61 -30.44 -1.13
N VAL A 70 1.58 -31.06 -1.71
CA VAL A 70 0.65 -30.37 -2.61
C VAL A 70 -0.27 -29.48 -1.77
N GLY A 71 -0.10 -28.17 -1.89
CA GLY A 71 -1.04 -27.17 -1.40
C GLY A 71 -2.01 -26.75 -2.50
N TYR A 72 -3.14 -26.16 -2.11
CA TYR A 72 -4.18 -25.70 -3.04
C TYR A 72 -4.52 -24.24 -2.75
N ALA A 73 -4.34 -23.35 -3.73
CA ALA A 73 -4.62 -21.93 -3.55
C ALA A 73 -6.13 -21.67 -3.65
N ASP A 74 -6.68 -20.91 -2.70
CA ASP A 74 -8.05 -20.41 -2.75
C ASP A 74 -8.15 -19.00 -2.13
N PRO A 75 -8.58 -17.95 -2.88
CA PRO A 75 -8.90 -17.91 -4.31
C PRO A 75 -7.66 -17.71 -5.22
N PRO A 76 -7.71 -18.13 -6.51
CA PRO A 76 -8.84 -18.75 -7.19
C PRO A 76 -8.71 -20.27 -7.31
N LYS A 77 -9.69 -20.98 -6.72
CA LYS A 77 -10.07 -22.38 -6.98
C LYS A 77 -8.93 -23.39 -7.17
N GLY A 78 -8.43 -23.93 -6.06
CA GLY A 78 -7.80 -25.24 -6.03
C GLY A 78 -6.57 -25.38 -6.93
N ARG A 79 -5.89 -24.29 -7.27
CA ARG A 79 -4.65 -24.37 -8.04
C ARG A 79 -3.59 -25.02 -7.18
N GLU A 80 -3.12 -26.18 -7.61
CA GLU A 80 -2.04 -26.89 -6.94
C GLU A 80 -0.76 -26.06 -6.95
N PHE A 81 -0.07 -26.03 -5.81
CA PHE A 81 1.28 -25.47 -5.69
C PHE A 81 2.10 -26.31 -4.71
N LYS A 82 3.43 -26.24 -4.84
CA LYS A 82 4.33 -26.85 -3.87
C LYS A 82 4.35 -26.00 -2.61
N ALA A 83 3.88 -26.57 -1.51
CA ALA A 83 3.88 -25.94 -0.21
C ALA A 83 4.90 -26.65 0.69
N HIS A 84 5.56 -25.88 1.55
CA HIS A 84 6.39 -26.41 2.62
C HIS A 84 5.76 -25.99 3.95
N TYR A 85 5.79 -26.87 4.96
CA TYR A 85 5.30 -26.49 6.29
C TYR A 85 6.25 -25.49 6.94
N LEU A 86 5.67 -24.48 7.59
CA LEU A 86 6.40 -23.50 8.37
C LEU A 86 6.85 -24.15 9.69
N ASP A 87 8.14 -24.11 9.96
CA ASP A 87 8.74 -24.64 11.18
C ASP A 87 8.92 -23.53 12.23
N ALA A 88 9.44 -22.38 11.81
CA ALA A 88 9.62 -21.22 12.67
C ALA A 88 9.42 -19.90 11.91
N VAL A 89 8.98 -18.87 12.62
CA VAL A 89 8.85 -17.51 12.09
C VAL A 89 9.30 -16.49 13.11
N ASN A 90 9.95 -15.44 12.64
CA ASN A 90 10.24 -14.25 13.40
C ASN A 90 9.93 -13.02 12.54
N ILE A 91 9.46 -11.95 13.17
CA ILE A 91 9.08 -10.71 12.50
C ILE A 91 9.68 -9.52 13.24
N SER A 92 10.24 -8.58 12.47
CA SER A 92 10.68 -7.28 12.95
C SER A 92 9.88 -6.19 12.24
N ILE A 93 9.18 -5.37 13.03
CA ILE A 93 8.42 -4.22 12.56
C ILE A 93 9.02 -2.97 13.23
N PRO A 94 9.33 -1.90 12.47
CA PRO A 94 9.78 -0.63 13.05
C PRO A 94 8.73 -0.02 13.97
N SER A 95 9.15 0.67 15.03
CA SER A 95 8.23 1.19 16.07
C SER A 95 7.50 2.49 15.70
N ASN A 96 7.84 3.15 14.59
CA ASN A 96 7.25 4.44 14.18
C ASN A 96 6.92 4.42 12.68
N VAL A 97 5.84 3.73 12.31
CA VAL A 97 5.38 3.58 10.93
C VAL A 97 4.47 4.74 10.56
N PRO A 98 4.64 5.39 9.38
CA PRO A 98 3.83 6.56 9.03
C PRO A 98 2.37 6.20 8.83
N PRO A 99 1.45 7.17 8.99
CA PRO A 99 0.04 6.89 8.82
C PRO A 99 -0.21 6.40 7.39
N TYR A 100 -1.25 5.61 7.21
CA TYR A 100 -1.77 5.22 5.91
C TYR A 100 -2.84 6.21 5.47
N VAL A 101 -2.79 6.58 4.19
CA VAL A 101 -3.88 7.31 3.51
C VAL A 101 -4.06 6.79 2.09
N SER A 102 -5.31 6.64 1.67
CA SER A 102 -5.62 6.32 0.28
C SER A 102 -6.91 6.99 -0.21
N ILE A 103 -6.85 7.62 -1.38
CA ILE A 103 -8.01 8.00 -2.18
C ILE A 103 -8.43 6.78 -3.00
N TYR A 104 -9.52 6.13 -2.58
CA TYR A 104 -10.01 4.92 -3.25
C TYR A 104 -11.22 5.17 -4.14
N TYR A 105 -11.87 6.33 -3.99
CA TYR A 105 -12.95 6.76 -4.85
C TYR A 105 -12.79 8.25 -5.17
N PRO A 106 -12.76 8.67 -6.45
CA PRO A 106 -12.81 7.83 -7.66
C PRO A 106 -11.57 6.94 -7.81
N LYS A 107 -11.73 5.83 -8.53
CA LYS A 107 -10.62 4.99 -8.96
C LYS A 107 -9.87 5.66 -10.10
N GLU A 108 -8.55 5.60 -10.05
CA GLU A 108 -7.70 6.10 -11.13
C GLU A 108 -8.00 5.39 -12.45
N GLY A 109 -8.09 6.18 -13.53
CA GLY A 109 -8.24 5.63 -14.86
C GLY A 109 -9.67 5.20 -15.21
N HIS A 110 -10.68 5.60 -14.42
CA HIS A 110 -12.09 5.27 -14.64
C HIS A 110 -12.92 6.51 -15.03
N LEU A 111 -14.02 6.26 -15.73
CA LEU A 111 -15.04 7.27 -16.05
C LEU A 111 -16.16 7.25 -15.00
N TYR A 112 -16.50 8.43 -14.52
CA TYR A 112 -17.59 8.69 -13.60
C TYR A 112 -18.58 9.69 -14.21
N ILE A 113 -19.88 9.41 -14.12
CA ILE A 113 -20.95 10.32 -14.54
C ILE A 113 -21.93 10.48 -13.38
N PHE A 114 -22.11 11.72 -12.90
CA PHE A 114 -22.95 12.07 -11.74
C PHE A 114 -22.65 11.19 -10.51
N GLY A 115 -21.35 11.00 -10.24
CA GLY A 115 -20.88 10.18 -9.12
C GLY A 115 -21.06 8.67 -9.27
N ARG A 116 -21.44 8.15 -10.44
CA ARG A 116 -21.51 6.71 -10.74
C ARG A 116 -20.34 6.25 -11.60
N GLU A 117 -19.65 5.18 -11.19
CA GLU A 117 -18.63 4.52 -12.02
C GLU A 117 -19.27 3.85 -13.25
N ILE A 118 -18.68 4.08 -14.43
CA ILE A 118 -19.18 3.53 -15.69
C ILE A 118 -18.26 2.42 -16.22
N PHE A 119 -17.00 2.73 -16.54
CA PHE A 119 -15.98 1.76 -16.96
C PHE A 119 -14.55 2.35 -16.89
N LYS A 120 -13.55 1.49 -17.07
CA LYS A 120 -12.13 1.87 -17.13
C LYS A 120 -11.77 2.51 -18.48
N THR A 121 -11.20 3.70 -18.45
CA THR A 121 -10.82 4.53 -19.60
C THR A 121 -9.30 4.72 -19.75
N GLY A 122 -8.50 4.35 -18.74
CA GLY A 122 -7.06 4.62 -18.70
C GLY A 122 -6.71 6.04 -18.25
N ARG A 123 -7.70 6.93 -18.17
CA ARG A 123 -7.62 8.28 -17.58
C ARG A 123 -8.83 8.52 -16.69
N THR A 124 -8.63 9.12 -15.53
CA THR A 124 -9.75 9.48 -14.63
C THR A 124 -10.55 10.63 -15.25
N ILE A 125 -11.84 10.43 -15.48
CA ILE A 125 -12.74 11.44 -16.06
C ILE A 125 -13.99 11.49 -15.18
N ILE A 126 -14.40 12.69 -14.78
CA ILE A 126 -15.54 12.90 -13.89
C ILE A 126 -16.47 13.94 -14.51
N VAL A 127 -17.70 13.52 -14.82
CA VAL A 127 -18.75 14.38 -15.38
C VAL A 127 -19.77 14.71 -14.29
N GLY A 128 -20.02 15.99 -14.03
CA GLY A 128 -21.04 16.45 -13.08
C GLY A 128 -20.63 16.35 -11.60
N GLY A 129 -19.33 16.21 -11.33
CA GLY A 129 -18.76 16.13 -9.97
C GLY A 129 -18.89 14.77 -9.30
N ILE A 130 -18.24 14.63 -8.15
CA ILE A 130 -18.19 13.40 -7.37
C ILE A 130 -18.03 13.70 -5.87
N VAL A 131 -18.44 12.74 -5.03
CA VAL A 131 -18.02 12.71 -3.62
C VAL A 131 -16.84 11.76 -3.55
N ALA A 132 -15.64 12.31 -3.43
CA ALA A 132 -14.43 11.53 -3.27
C ALA A 132 -14.39 10.93 -1.86
N LYS A 133 -13.85 9.71 -1.76
CA LYS A 133 -13.74 8.95 -0.51
C LYS A 133 -12.29 8.54 -0.26
N ILE A 134 -11.90 8.66 1.00
CA ILE A 134 -10.56 8.35 1.48
C ILE A 134 -10.62 7.28 2.55
N LYS A 135 -9.50 6.59 2.75
CA LYS A 135 -9.30 5.65 3.84
C LYS A 135 -8.01 5.98 4.55
N THR A 136 -8.03 5.97 5.87
CA THR A 136 -6.87 6.27 6.70
C THR A 136 -6.71 5.23 7.79
N TRP A 137 -5.47 5.02 8.23
CA TRP A 137 -5.16 4.12 9.35
C TRP A 137 -3.82 4.51 9.97
N ASP A 138 -3.72 4.43 11.29
CA ASP A 138 -2.47 4.58 12.03
C ASP A 138 -2.65 3.86 13.38
N ASP A 139 -1.59 3.25 13.91
CA ASP A 139 -1.63 2.51 15.18
C ASP A 139 -1.77 3.43 16.41
N HIS A 140 -1.33 4.69 16.31
CA HIS A 140 -1.46 5.72 17.34
C HIS A 140 -2.53 6.77 17.00
N GLY A 141 -3.15 6.64 15.83
CA GLY A 141 -4.27 7.44 15.36
C GLY A 141 -3.86 8.66 14.54
N ILE A 142 -4.76 9.06 13.63
CA ILE A 142 -4.56 10.20 12.74
C ILE A 142 -4.82 11.50 13.50
N LYS A 143 -3.87 12.44 13.46
CA LYS A 143 -4.00 13.76 14.09
C LYS A 143 -4.65 14.80 13.19
N LYS A 144 -4.33 14.75 11.90
CA LYS A 144 -4.78 15.77 10.94
C LYS A 144 -4.82 15.19 9.52
N LEU A 145 -5.82 15.63 8.77
CA LEU A 145 -5.94 15.40 7.34
C LEU A 145 -6.03 16.74 6.63
N GLU A 146 -5.17 16.97 5.64
CA GLU A 146 -5.17 18.18 4.83
C GLU A 146 -5.56 17.83 3.39
N LEU A 147 -6.47 18.62 2.83
CA LEU A 147 -6.89 18.55 1.42
C LEU A 147 -6.24 19.69 0.65
N TYR A 148 -5.57 19.33 -0.44
CA TYR A 148 -5.02 20.25 -1.44
C TYR A 148 -5.69 20.01 -2.79
N GLU A 149 -6.00 21.10 -3.49
CA GLU A 149 -6.48 21.09 -4.87
C GLU A 149 -5.52 21.91 -5.72
N ASP A 150 -5.00 21.31 -6.81
CA ASP A 150 -4.03 21.92 -7.71
C ASP A 150 -2.80 22.51 -6.96
N GLY A 151 -2.32 21.77 -5.95
CA GLY A 151 -1.19 22.15 -5.09
C GLY A 151 -1.48 23.26 -4.07
N LYS A 152 -2.74 23.68 -3.91
CA LYS A 152 -3.14 24.71 -2.92
C LYS A 152 -3.93 24.10 -1.78
N PHE A 153 -3.55 24.45 -0.55
CA PHE A 153 -4.30 24.06 0.63
C PHE A 153 -5.74 24.58 0.54
N VAL A 154 -6.71 23.69 0.72
CA VAL A 154 -8.14 24.03 0.73
C VAL A 154 -8.68 24.02 2.14
N LYS A 155 -8.51 22.90 2.87
CA LYS A 155 -9.01 22.75 4.24
C LYS A 155 -8.41 21.54 4.95
N ASN A 156 -8.62 21.51 6.27
CA ASN A 156 -8.53 20.27 7.02
C ASN A 156 -9.79 19.43 6.79
N LEU A 157 -9.64 18.12 6.62
CA LEU A 157 -10.76 17.18 6.53
C LEU A 157 -11.13 16.69 7.93
N GLU A 158 -12.43 16.71 8.22
CA GLU A 158 -13.02 16.20 9.47
C GLU A 158 -13.59 14.78 9.30
N GLY A 159 -13.57 14.23 8.08
CA GLY A 159 -14.13 12.93 7.74
C GLY A 159 -13.45 12.31 6.53
N ASP A 160 -14.01 11.19 6.08
CA ASP A 160 -13.47 10.35 5.02
C ASP A 160 -14.05 10.65 3.63
N GLU A 161 -14.84 11.72 3.51
CA GLU A 161 -15.47 12.13 2.25
C GLU A 161 -15.36 13.63 2.01
N PHE A 162 -15.21 14.02 0.74
CA PHE A 162 -15.29 15.42 0.32
C PHE A 162 -15.87 15.54 -1.10
N LYS A 163 -16.53 16.67 -1.38
CA LYS A 163 -17.05 16.96 -2.71
C LYS A 163 -15.91 17.45 -3.59
N TRP A 164 -15.84 16.92 -4.82
CA TRP A 164 -14.90 17.35 -5.84
C TRP A 164 -15.64 17.66 -7.14
N ASN A 165 -15.48 18.88 -7.61
CA ASN A 165 -16.06 19.38 -8.85
C ASN A 165 -15.15 20.46 -9.46
N GLY A 166 -15.37 20.77 -10.73
CA GLY A 166 -14.56 21.73 -11.45
C GLY A 166 -14.68 21.52 -12.95
N LYS A 167 -13.81 22.19 -13.70
CA LYS A 167 -13.78 22.08 -15.17
C LYS A 167 -12.35 22.15 -15.66
N GLY A 168 -11.93 21.12 -16.38
CA GLY A 168 -10.55 20.98 -16.87
C GLY A 168 -9.77 19.94 -16.07
N PHE A 169 -8.44 19.99 -16.20
CA PHE A 169 -7.56 19.09 -15.49
C PHE A 169 -7.31 19.62 -14.09
N HIS A 170 -7.58 18.78 -13.10
CA HIS A 170 -7.36 19.09 -11.70
C HIS A 170 -6.68 17.92 -10.99
N SER A 171 -5.90 18.26 -9.97
CA SER A 171 -5.31 17.30 -9.04
C SER A 171 -5.85 17.49 -7.63
N ILE A 172 -6.02 16.38 -6.93
CA ILE A 172 -6.27 16.34 -5.49
C ILE A 172 -5.09 15.69 -4.81
N GLU A 173 -4.66 16.25 -3.69
CA GLU A 173 -3.70 15.63 -2.78
C GLU A 173 -4.25 15.63 -1.35
N ILE A 174 -4.14 14.50 -0.67
CA ILE A 174 -4.50 14.33 0.74
C ILE A 174 -3.25 13.99 1.52
N ILE A 175 -2.98 14.76 2.57
CA ILE A 175 -1.88 14.49 3.50
C ILE A 175 -2.45 14.09 4.86
N ALA A 176 -2.06 12.92 5.35
CA ALA A 176 -2.37 12.44 6.70
C ALA A 176 -1.16 12.61 7.61
N TYR A 177 -1.40 13.07 8.84
CA TYR A 177 -0.38 13.32 9.85
C TYR A 177 -0.66 12.50 11.10
N ASP A 178 0.38 11.88 11.65
CA ASP A 178 0.43 11.38 13.03
C ASP A 178 1.22 12.39 13.91
N ASP A 179 1.67 11.98 15.11
CA ASP A 179 2.47 12.84 16.01
C ASP A 179 3.92 13.09 15.55
N ILE A 180 4.45 12.28 14.64
CA ILE A 180 5.88 12.20 14.31
C ILE A 180 6.14 12.50 12.82
N GLN A 181 5.21 12.10 11.94
CA GLN A 181 5.40 11.98 10.50
C GLN A 181 4.08 12.09 9.73
N SER A 182 4.17 11.94 8.40
CA SER A 182 3.03 12.07 7.50
C SER A 182 3.11 11.16 6.28
N SER A 183 1.97 11.02 5.60
CA SER A 183 1.85 10.32 4.33
C SER A 183 0.90 11.04 3.38
N ILE A 184 1.04 10.76 2.09
CA ILE A 184 0.31 11.47 1.02
C ILE A 184 -0.26 10.48 0.01
N ASP A 185 -1.49 10.73 -0.44
CA ASP A 185 -2.08 10.15 -1.65
C ASP A 185 -2.62 11.25 -2.56
N SER A 186 -2.61 11.02 -3.85
CA SER A 186 -3.04 11.99 -4.85
C SER A 186 -3.75 11.33 -6.02
N ILE A 187 -4.60 12.09 -6.70
CA ILE A 187 -5.30 11.67 -7.92
C ILE A 187 -5.47 12.84 -8.88
N ASP A 188 -5.24 12.58 -10.16
CA ASP A 188 -5.50 13.52 -11.25
C ASP A 188 -6.77 13.11 -12.00
N ALA A 189 -7.59 14.09 -12.39
CA ALA A 189 -8.76 13.85 -13.23
C ALA A 189 -9.06 14.99 -14.21
N LEU A 190 -9.73 14.63 -15.31
CA LEU A 190 -10.45 15.59 -16.15
C LEU A 190 -11.87 15.77 -15.60
N LEU A 191 -12.18 16.96 -15.13
CA LEU A 191 -13.52 17.33 -14.66
C LEU A 191 -14.31 18.01 -15.80
N LEU A 192 -15.55 17.57 -16.01
CA LEU A 192 -16.47 18.04 -17.06
C LEU A 192 -17.82 18.47 -16.49
#